data_AF-A0A958RMX9-F1
#
_entry.id   AF-A0A958RMX9-F1
#
_cell.length_a   1.000
_cell.length_b   1.000
_cell.length_c   1.000
_cell.angle_alpha   90.00
_cell.angle_beta   90.00
_cell.angle_gamma   90.00
#
_symmetry.space_group_name_H-M   'P 1'
#
loop_
_entity.id
_entity.type
_entity.pdbx_description
1 polymer ?
#
loop_
_entity_poly.entity_id
_entity_poly.type
_entity_poly.pdbx_seq_one_letter_code
_entity_poly.pdbx_strand_id
1 'polypeptide(L)'
;GATHGILAYGSTDFAIPEVRHNLAEKGLKTDYLRLRAIPFTKDVEDFFNTHEKVFVVEQNRDAQLATLLKNEYPQFHGKLVSILQYDGMPVTPSHLTNEIASKENLV
;
A
#
# COMPACT_ATOMS: atom_id res chain seq x y z
N GLY A 1 13.00 -7.54 -7.11
CA GLY A 1 11.81 -6.88 -6.56
C GLY A 1 10.73 -6.84 -7.61
N ALA A 2 9.52 -6.51 -7.20
CA ALA A 2 8.41 -6.18 -8.08
C ALA A 2 8.44 -4.70 -8.47
N THR A 3 7.72 -4.31 -9.51
CA THR A 3 7.55 -2.89 -9.88
C THR A 3 6.52 -2.16 -9.01
N HIS A 4 5.64 -2.92 -8.35
CA HIS A 4 4.58 -2.42 -7.48
C HIS A 4 4.89 -2.69 -6.00
N GLY A 5 4.71 -1.67 -5.17
CA GLY A 5 4.89 -1.77 -3.73
C GLY A 5 3.56 -1.70 -2.98
N ILE A 6 3.46 -2.39 -1.85
CA ILE A 6 2.42 -2.18 -0.85
C ILE A 6 3.10 -1.57 0.39
N LEU A 7 2.55 -0.48 0.91
CA LEU A 7 2.97 0.12 2.17
C LEU A 7 1.79 0.12 3.13
N ALA A 8 1.96 -0.48 4.31
CA ALA A 8 0.91 -0.55 5.33
C ALA A 8 1.48 -0.44 6.74
N TYR A 9 0.62 -0.29 7.74
CA TYR A 9 0.99 -0.19 9.16
C TYR A 9 -0.04 -0.89 10.06
N GLY A 10 0.28 -1.01 11.35
CA GLY A 10 -0.65 -1.52 12.35
C GLY A 10 -1.05 -2.98 12.12
N SER A 11 -2.34 -3.29 12.31
CA SER A 11 -2.95 -4.61 12.16
C SER A 11 -3.19 -5.02 10.70
N THR A 12 -3.10 -4.09 9.75
CA THR A 12 -3.23 -4.39 8.32
C THR A 12 -2.17 -5.40 7.86
N ASP A 13 -1.00 -5.42 8.52
CA ASP A 13 0.10 -6.36 8.29
C ASP A 13 -0.35 -7.83 8.21
N PHE A 14 -1.33 -8.24 9.03
CA PHE A 14 -1.83 -9.62 9.04
C PHE A 14 -2.51 -10.04 7.74
N ALA A 15 -3.10 -9.08 7.00
CA ALA A 15 -3.79 -9.36 5.74
C ALA A 15 -2.84 -9.34 4.53
N ILE A 16 -1.74 -8.59 4.60
CA ILE A 16 -0.89 -8.33 3.42
C ILE A 16 -0.28 -9.61 2.81
N PRO A 17 0.20 -10.61 3.56
CA PRO A 17 0.73 -11.83 2.95
C PRO A 17 -0.25 -12.52 1.99
N GLU A 18 -1.53 -12.62 2.38
CA GLU A 18 -2.57 -13.21 1.55
C GLU A 18 -2.97 -12.28 0.39
N VAL A 19 -3.05 -10.96 0.61
CA VAL A 19 -3.27 -9.99 -0.48
C VAL A 19 -2.21 -10.14 -1.57
N ARG A 20 -0.94 -10.23 -1.20
CA ARG A 20 0.17 -10.39 -2.16
C ARG A 20 0.07 -11.71 -2.92
N HIS A 21 -0.32 -12.79 -2.23
CA HIS A 21 -0.54 -14.08 -2.87
C HIS A 21 -1.64 -13.98 -3.94
N ASN A 22 -2.81 -13.43 -3.57
CA ASN A 22 -3.96 -13.30 -4.47
C ASN A 22 -3.68 -12.35 -5.65
N LEU A 23 -2.94 -11.26 -5.43
CA LEU A 23 -2.51 -10.36 -6.50
C LEU A 23 -1.53 -11.04 -7.46
N ALA A 24 -0.62 -11.87 -6.95
CA ALA A 24 0.29 -12.64 -7.78
C ALA A 24 -0.44 -13.65 -8.67
N GLU A 25 -1.51 -14.29 -8.17
CA GLU A 25 -2.39 -15.15 -8.99
C GLU A 25 -3.10 -14.37 -10.11
N LYS A 26 -3.35 -13.08 -9.89
CA LYS A 26 -3.90 -12.13 -10.89
C LYS A 26 -2.82 -11.51 -11.80
N GLY A 27 -1.56 -11.96 -11.71
CA GLY A 27 -0.45 -11.46 -12.52
C GLY A 27 0.25 -10.21 -11.99
N LEU A 28 -0.14 -9.70 -10.82
CA LEU A 28 0.47 -8.52 -10.19
C LEU A 28 1.37 -8.94 -9.02
N LYS A 29 2.67 -9.06 -9.29
CA LYS A 29 3.67 -9.22 -8.23
C LYS A 29 3.85 -7.90 -7.49
N THR A 30 4.01 -7.96 -6.17
CA THR A 30 4.18 -6.81 -5.30
C THR A 30 5.26 -7.06 -4.27
N ASP A 31 6.05 -6.05 -3.92
CA ASP A 31 6.87 -6.06 -2.69
C ASP A 31 6.12 -5.35 -1.56
N TYR A 32 6.59 -5.52 -0.32
CA TYR A 32 5.91 -5.01 0.85
C TYR A 32 6.84 -4.30 1.83
N LEU A 33 6.40 -3.13 2.29
CA LEU A 33 7.01 -2.39 3.39
C LEU A 33 5.99 -2.18 4.51
N ARG A 34 6.30 -2.67 5.70
CA ARG A 34 5.54 -2.37 6.92
C ARG A 34 6.12 -1.15 7.62
N LEU A 35 5.37 -0.07 7.68
CA LEU A 35 5.70 1.08 8.50
C LEU A 35 5.38 0.79 9.98
N ARG A 36 6.38 0.97 10.86
CA ARG A 36 6.26 0.69 12.30
C ARG A 36 6.26 1.94 13.19
N ALA A 37 6.88 3.02 12.73
CA ALA A 37 7.00 4.26 13.47
C ALA A 37 7.23 5.45 12.54
N ILE A 38 7.06 6.66 13.07
CA ILE A 38 7.54 7.92 12.50
C ILE A 38 8.55 8.56 13.47
N PRO A 39 9.53 9.36 13.02
CA PRO A 39 9.76 9.85 11.65
C PRO A 39 10.12 8.74 10.65
N PHE A 40 9.87 8.98 9.36
CA PHE A 40 10.16 8.00 8.31
C PHE A 40 11.67 7.78 8.16
N THR A 41 12.08 6.52 7.94
CA THR A 41 13.49 6.17 7.71
C THR A 41 13.82 6.19 6.22
N LYS A 42 15.13 6.14 5.92
CA LYS A 42 15.63 6.01 4.55
C LYS A 42 15.04 4.81 3.79
N ASP A 43 14.67 3.74 4.50
CA ASP A 43 14.06 2.56 3.90
C ASP A 43 12.74 2.89 3.17
N VAL A 44 11.99 3.88 3.65
CA VAL A 44 10.75 4.34 3.00
C VAL A 44 11.06 5.02 1.67
N GLU A 45 12.07 5.90 1.65
CA GLU A 45 12.52 6.57 0.44
C GLU A 45 13.10 5.58 -0.58
N ASP A 46 13.92 4.64 -0.13
CA ASP A 46 14.52 3.61 -0.99
C ASP A 46 13.44 2.67 -1.55
N PHE A 47 12.42 2.34 -0.75
CA PHE A 47 11.24 1.62 -1.23
C PHE A 47 10.50 2.43 -2.30
N PHE A 48 10.32 3.74 -2.13
CA PHE A 48 9.69 4.54 -3.18
C PHE A 48 10.55 4.59 -4.44
N ASN A 49 11.86 4.79 -4.35
CA ASN A 49 12.75 4.83 -5.51
C ASN A 49 12.76 3.54 -6.34
N THR A 50 12.53 2.39 -5.70
CA THR A 50 12.58 1.07 -6.34
C THR A 50 11.24 0.62 -6.95
N HIS A 51 10.16 1.37 -6.74
CA HIS A 51 8.82 1.03 -7.22
C HIS A 51 8.22 2.14 -8.09
N GLU A 52 7.58 1.72 -9.18
CA GLU A 52 6.87 2.60 -10.10
C GLU A 52 5.55 3.10 -9.49
N LYS A 53 4.91 2.26 -8.68
CA LYS A 53 3.64 2.55 -8.01
C LYS A 53 3.63 1.94 -6.61
N VAL A 54 3.11 2.68 -5.63
CA VAL A 54 3.02 2.20 -4.25
C VAL A 54 1.60 2.39 -3.72
N PHE A 55 0.98 1.27 -3.36
CA PHE A 55 -0.32 1.23 -2.70
C PHE A 55 -0.14 1.51 -1.21
N VAL A 56 -0.61 2.66 -0.74
CA VAL A 56 -0.62 3.04 0.67
C VAL A 56 -1.93 2.54 1.29
N VAL A 57 -1.85 1.44 2.02
CA VAL A 57 -3.01 0.80 2.65
C VAL A 57 -3.18 1.33 4.07
N GLU A 58 -4.32 1.97 4.32
CA GLU A 58 -4.59 2.62 5.59
C GLU A 58 -6.06 2.47 6.04
N GLN A 59 -6.24 2.30 7.35
CA GLN A 59 -7.54 2.11 7.98
C GLN A 59 -8.13 3.43 8.47
N ASN A 60 -8.24 4.41 7.57
CA ASN A 60 -8.85 5.70 7.87
C ASN A 60 -9.47 6.30 6.60
N ARG A 61 -10.41 7.23 6.79
CA ARG A 61 -11.14 7.88 5.70
C ARG A 61 -10.31 8.95 4.97
N ASP A 62 -9.49 9.67 5.72
CA ASP A 62 -8.90 10.94 5.26
C ASP A 62 -7.51 10.77 4.61
N ALA A 63 -7.08 9.53 4.38
CA ALA A 63 -5.77 9.19 3.83
C ALA A 63 -4.60 9.84 4.60
N GLN A 64 -4.64 9.78 5.94
CA GLN A 64 -3.72 10.53 6.79
C GLN A 64 -2.25 10.13 6.57
N LEU A 65 -1.95 8.84 6.41
CA LEU A 65 -0.59 8.38 6.16
C LEU A 65 -0.13 8.80 4.76
N ALA A 66 -0.98 8.65 3.74
CA ALA A 66 -0.64 9.10 2.40
C ALA A 66 -0.35 10.61 2.38
N THR A 67 -1.12 11.41 3.12
CA THR A 67 -0.86 12.85 3.29
C THR A 67 0.50 13.13 3.89
N LEU A 68 0.86 12.44 4.98
CA LEU A 68 2.18 12.60 5.61
C LEU A 68 3.32 12.19 4.67
N LEU A 69 3.19 11.07 3.97
CA LEU A 69 4.19 10.60 3.00
C LEU A 69 4.37 11.56 1.83
N LYS A 70 3.28 12.17 1.33
CA LYS A 70 3.34 13.17 0.25
C LYS A 70 3.98 14.48 0.70
N ASN A 71 3.76 14.86 1.96
CA ASN A 71 4.38 16.07 2.53
C ASN A 71 5.89 15.86 2.74
N GLU A 72 6.30 14.69 3.24
CA GLU A 72 7.72 14.37 3.43
C GLU A 72 8.45 14.14 2.10
N TYR A 73 7.79 13.48 1.14
CA TYR A 73 8.37 13.12 -0.14
C TYR A 73 7.55 13.64 -1.35
N PRO A 74 7.52 14.96 -1.59
CA PRO A 74 6.75 15.55 -2.68
C PRO A 74 7.10 14.99 -4.07
N GLN A 75 8.36 14.60 -4.27
CA GLN A 75 8.86 14.02 -5.52
C GLN A 75 8.20 12.68 -5.89
N PHE A 76 7.56 11.99 -4.95
CA PHE A 76 6.90 10.71 -5.18
C PHE A 76 5.38 10.79 -5.21
N HIS A 77 4.79 11.96 -5.08
CA HIS A 77 3.33 12.13 -4.99
C HIS A 77 2.59 11.36 -6.11
N GLY A 78 3.04 11.48 -7.37
CA GLY A 78 2.37 10.89 -8.53
C GLY A 78 2.26 9.35 -8.54
N LYS A 79 3.04 8.65 -7.71
CA LYS A 79 3.01 7.17 -7.64
C LYS A 79 2.37 6.59 -6.39
N LEU A 80 2.00 7.42 -5.43
CA LEU A 80 1.35 6.97 -4.20
C LEU A 80 -0.17 6.86 -4.42
N VAL A 81 -0.69 5.63 -4.32
CA VAL A 81 -2.10 5.31 -4.52
C VAL A 81 -2.70 4.87 -3.19
N SER A 82 -3.66 5.62 -2.66
CA SER A 82 -4.32 5.26 -1.39
C SER A 82 -5.30 4.10 -1.59
N ILE A 83 -5.23 3.12 -0.69
CA ILE A 83 -6.21 2.03 -0.52
C ILE A 83 -6.81 2.21 0.88
N LEU A 84 -8.05 2.67 0.94
CA LEU A 84 -8.68 3.14 2.18
C LEU A 84 -9.71 2.12 2.66
N GLN A 85 -9.57 1.65 3.90
CA GLN A 85 -10.57 0.81 4.56
C GLN A 85 -11.15 1.52 5.77
N TYR A 86 -12.45 1.86 5.73
CA TYR A 86 -13.09 2.67 6.79
C TYR A 86 -14.61 2.42 6.93
N ASP A 87 -15.11 1.30 6.42
CA ASP A 87 -16.54 0.93 6.44
C ASP A 87 -17.01 0.30 7.77
N GLY A 88 -16.13 0.22 8.77
CA GLY A 88 -16.40 -0.41 10.06
C GLY A 88 -16.26 -1.93 10.06
N MET A 89 -15.95 -2.54 8.90
CA MET A 89 -15.67 -3.97 8.80
C MET A 89 -14.18 -4.25 9.03
N PRO A 90 -13.82 -5.43 9.57
CA PRO A 90 -12.44 -5.86 9.64
C PRO A 90 -11.78 -5.84 8.26
N VAL A 91 -10.50 -5.45 8.20
CA VAL A 91 -9.70 -5.58 6.98
C VAL A 91 -9.66 -7.05 6.57
N THR A 92 -10.18 -7.36 5.38
CA THR A 92 -10.07 -8.69 4.78
C THR A 92 -9.09 -8.68 3.60
N PRO A 93 -8.31 -9.76 3.41
CA PRO A 93 -7.41 -9.88 2.26
C PRO A 93 -8.14 -9.78 0.92
N SER A 94 -9.33 -10.35 0.80
CA SER A 94 -10.14 -10.30 -0.42
C SER A 94 -10.56 -8.88 -0.78
N HIS A 95 -10.99 -8.08 0.19
CA HIS A 95 -11.36 -6.68 -0.05
C HIS A 95 -10.17 -5.86 -0.56
N LEU A 96 -9.02 -5.92 0.14
CA LEU A 96 -7.81 -5.19 -0.29
C LEU A 96 -7.30 -5.66 -1.65
N THR A 97 -7.37 -6.96 -1.94
CA THR A 97 -7.01 -7.51 -3.24
C THR A 97 -7.87 -6.92 -4.34
N ASN A 98 -9.19 -6.87 -4.15
CA ASN A 98 -10.13 -6.36 -5.14
C ASN A 98 -9.94 -4.85 -5.37
N GLU A 99 -9.72 -4.07 -4.31
CA GLU A 99 -9.43 -2.64 -4.41
C GLU A 99 -8.16 -2.39 -5.23
N ILE A 100 -7.05 -3.08 -4.90
CA ILE A 100 -5.79 -2.94 -5.63
C ILE A 100 -5.94 -3.40 -7.09
N ALA A 101 -6.58 -4.56 -7.31
CA ALA A 101 -6.82 -5.09 -8.65
C ALA A 101 -7.68 -4.14 -9.50
N SER A 102 -8.67 -3.48 -8.90
CA SER A 102 -9.50 -2.48 -9.59
C SER A 102 -8.67 -1.26 -10.01
N LYS A 103 -7.75 -0.77 -9.17
CA LYS A 103 -6.83 0.33 -9.52
C LYS A 103 -5.90 -0.01 -10.68
N GLU A 104 -5.56 -1.29 -10.85
CA GLU A 104 -4.74 -1.79 -11.96
C GLU A 104 -5.55 -2.34 -13.15
N ASN A 105 -6.88 -2.22 -13.13
CA ASN A 105 -7.78 -2.78 -14.17
C ASN A 105 -7.58 -4.29 -14.41
N LEU A 106 -7.38 -5.05 -13.31
CA LEU A 106 -7.23 -6.50 -13.29
C LEU A 106 -8.54 -7.24 -12.95
N VAL A 107 -9.66 -6.53 -12.93
CA VAL A 107 -11.02 -7.02 -12.60
C VAL A 107 -11.95 -6.66 -13.73
#